data_AF-A0A348NR86-F1
#
_entry.id   AF-A0A348NR86-F1
#
_cell.length_a   1.000
_cell.length_b   1.000
_cell.length_c   1.000
_cell.angle_alpha   90.00
_cell.angle_beta   90.00
_cell.angle_gamma   90.00
#
_symmetry.space_group_name_H-M   'P 1'
#
loop_
_entity.id
_entity.type
_entity.pdbx_description
1 polymer ?
#
loop_
_entity_poly.entity_id
_entity_poly.type
_entity_poly.pdbx_seq_one_letter_code
_entity_poly.pdbx_strand_id
1 'polypeptide(L)'
;LNRSHLVTGRRAVILPTLGRTDRDLRGGVEQRVSVEDSMGAVHGSRGRLAPPAADMLSEVAILARLSALLFPTDASARSFGQHPVHDGNHDRGYPEHSPQDEREPKAGSPAPGTAANHPRADWGALERDYSQIRRHIEHVVPGFEEYDRRIARGRTLTLPNGPRDDLSFATETGKAVFTVNALEYPVIPDGRLLLQTLRSHDQYNTTIYGRDDRYRGIHGGRRVVLVNAEDIAQLGFAENQIVDLVSEWRRPDGTLEERRAEEFRIIAYSTPRANAAAYYPETNVLVPLDSTADVSGTPTSKSVIVRLEHRDAS
;
A
#
# COMPACT_ATOMS: atom_id res chain seq x y z
N LEU A 1 1.03 6.47 0.03
CA LEU A 1 1.72 5.31 -0.60
C LEU A 1 1.62 4.14 0.36
N ASN A 2 1.59 2.88 -0.08
CA ASN A 2 1.72 1.77 0.86
C ASN A 2 3.13 1.78 1.46
N ARG A 3 3.24 1.73 2.79
CA ARG A 3 4.50 1.77 3.55
C ARG A 3 5.49 0.69 3.09
N SER A 4 5.00 -0.45 2.61
CA SER A 4 5.80 -1.54 2.04
C SER A 4 6.65 -1.16 0.82
N HIS A 5 6.30 -0.09 0.08
CA HIS A 5 7.14 0.41 -1.01
C HIS A 5 8.32 1.26 -0.53
N LEU A 6 8.32 1.66 0.75
CA LEU A 6 9.37 2.45 1.37
C LEU A 6 10.26 1.58 2.27
N VAL A 7 9.67 0.59 2.94
CA VAL A 7 10.39 -0.33 3.82
C VAL A 7 10.98 -1.48 3.00
N THR A 8 12.30 -1.51 2.88
CA THR A 8 13.03 -2.68 2.36
C THR A 8 13.64 -3.44 3.52
N GLY A 9 13.36 -4.75 3.60
CA GLY A 9 14.09 -5.62 4.52
C GLY A 9 15.56 -5.73 4.09
N ARG A 10 16.43 -6.21 4.98
CA ARG A 10 17.85 -6.51 4.67
C ARG A 10 18.01 -7.37 3.41
N ARG A 11 17.00 -8.18 3.09
CA ARG A 11 16.85 -8.89 1.82
C ARG A 11 15.41 -8.71 1.35
N ALA A 12 15.25 -8.31 0.09
CA ALA A 12 13.97 -8.33 -0.62
C ALA A 12 14.11 -9.30 -1.80
N VAL A 13 13.11 -10.16 -2.00
CA VAL A 13 13.12 -11.15 -3.08
C VAL A 13 11.99 -10.82 -4.03
N ILE A 14 12.31 -10.72 -5.32
CA ILE A 14 11.30 -10.63 -6.39
C ILE A 14 11.11 -12.04 -6.92
N LEU A 15 9.92 -12.61 -6.68
CA LEU A 15 9.57 -13.94 -7.14
C LEU A 15 8.69 -13.83 -8.39
N PRO A 16 9.08 -14.46 -9.52
CA PRO A 16 8.19 -14.55 -10.67
C PRO A 16 6.95 -15.36 -10.28
N THR A 17 5.78 -14.84 -10.64
CA THR A 17 4.49 -15.44 -10.29
C THR A 17 3.54 -15.32 -11.47
N LEU A 18 2.55 -16.21 -11.51
CA LEU A 18 1.45 -16.11 -12.47
C LEU A 18 0.77 -14.74 -12.33
N GLY A 19 0.61 -14.06 -13.46
CA GLY A 19 -0.19 -12.86 -13.54
C GLY A 19 -1.68 -13.17 -13.43
N ARG A 20 -2.49 -12.15 -13.15
CA ARG A 20 -3.96 -12.28 -13.11
C ARG A 20 -4.59 -12.77 -14.42
N THR A 21 -3.88 -12.61 -15.53
CA THR A 21 -4.32 -13.04 -16.86
C THR A 21 -4.01 -14.51 -17.14
N ASP A 22 -3.14 -15.13 -16.36
CA ASP A 22 -2.64 -16.47 -16.59
C ASP A 22 -3.55 -17.51 -15.94
N ARG A 23 -3.79 -18.61 -16.64
CA ARG A 23 -4.62 -19.70 -16.15
C ARG A 23 -3.87 -20.44 -15.03
N ASP A 24 -4.48 -20.50 -13.85
CA ASP A 24 -3.92 -21.21 -12.70
C ASP A 24 -4.61 -22.56 -12.50
N LEU A 25 -3.87 -23.66 -12.71
CA LEU A 25 -4.35 -25.02 -12.55
C LEU A 25 -3.60 -25.68 -11.39
N ARG A 26 -4.32 -26.07 -10.34
CA ARG A 26 -3.75 -26.73 -9.15
C ARG A 26 -4.57 -27.96 -8.80
N GLY A 27 -3.90 -29.11 -8.64
CA GLY A 27 -4.57 -30.36 -8.29
C GLY A 27 -5.68 -30.78 -9.26
N GLY A 28 -5.59 -30.40 -10.54
CA GLY A 28 -6.63 -30.64 -11.55
C GLY A 28 -7.80 -29.65 -11.52
N VAL A 29 -7.78 -28.65 -10.64
CA VAL A 29 -8.82 -27.64 -10.48
C VAL A 29 -8.32 -26.28 -10.97
N GLU A 30 -9.13 -25.62 -11.80
CA GLU A 30 -8.87 -24.24 -12.20
C GLU A 30 -9.21 -23.30 -11.06
N GLN A 31 -8.18 -22.59 -10.59
CA GLN A 31 -8.29 -21.69 -9.47
C GLN A 31 -8.87 -20.34 -9.91
N ARG A 32 -9.55 -19.67 -8.97
CA ARG A 32 -10.03 -18.31 -9.14
C ARG A 32 -9.75 -17.51 -7.89
N VAL A 33 -9.46 -16.23 -8.07
CA VAL A 33 -9.36 -15.23 -7.00
C VAL A 33 -10.63 -14.39 -6.98
N SER A 34 -10.82 -13.59 -5.94
CA SER A 34 -11.88 -12.58 -5.85
C SER A 34 -11.27 -11.19 -5.99
N VAL A 35 -12.00 -10.26 -6.60
CA VAL A 35 -11.57 -8.86 -6.78
C VAL A 35 -12.71 -7.94 -6.40
N GLU A 36 -12.39 -6.89 -5.66
CA GLU A 36 -13.30 -5.78 -5.33
C GLU A 36 -13.05 -4.61 -6.29
N ASP A 37 -14.11 -3.95 -6.73
CA ASP A 37 -14.03 -2.68 -7.44
C ASP A 37 -14.32 -1.47 -6.51
N SER A 38 -14.15 -0.26 -7.03
CA SER A 38 -14.34 0.97 -6.24
C SER A 38 -15.76 1.21 -5.74
N MET A 39 -16.73 0.39 -6.16
CA MET A 39 -18.13 0.48 -5.73
C MET A 39 -18.45 -0.54 -4.63
N GLY A 40 -17.45 -1.26 -4.12
CA GLY A 40 -17.63 -2.33 -3.14
C GLY A 40 -18.26 -3.58 -3.75
N ALA A 41 -18.09 -3.83 -5.05
CA ALA A 41 -18.58 -5.03 -5.70
C ALA A 41 -17.46 -6.07 -5.86
N VAL A 42 -17.62 -7.20 -5.18
CA VAL A 42 -16.70 -8.33 -5.19
C VAL A 42 -17.15 -9.40 -6.18
N HIS A 43 -16.25 -9.84 -7.07
CA HIS A 43 -16.56 -10.85 -8.07
C HIS A 43 -15.36 -11.79 -8.31
N GLY A 44 -15.65 -12.98 -8.84
CA GLY A 44 -14.62 -13.95 -9.21
C GLY A 44 -13.79 -13.50 -10.42
N SER A 45 -12.48 -13.62 -10.33
CA SER A 45 -11.52 -13.34 -11.40
C SER A 45 -10.64 -14.56 -11.67
N ARG A 46 -10.38 -14.82 -12.95
CA ARG A 46 -9.53 -15.92 -13.41
C ARG A 46 -8.85 -15.55 -14.71
N GLY A 47 -7.58 -15.96 -14.83
CA GLY A 47 -6.83 -15.84 -16.06
C GLY A 47 -7.31 -16.83 -17.11
N ARG A 48 -7.03 -16.52 -18.38
CA ARG A 48 -7.37 -17.36 -19.55
C ARG A 48 -6.18 -17.65 -20.45
N LEU A 49 -5.08 -16.91 -20.28
CA LEU A 49 -3.87 -17.11 -21.06
C LEU A 49 -3.13 -18.34 -20.56
N ALA A 50 -2.40 -19.01 -21.46
CA ALA A 50 -1.48 -20.04 -21.05
C ALA A 50 -0.39 -19.43 -20.15
N PRO A 51 -0.01 -20.10 -19.05
CA PRO A 51 1.13 -19.68 -18.25
C PRO A 51 2.39 -19.44 -19.11
N PRO A 52 3.19 -18.41 -18.82
CA PRO A 52 4.45 -18.17 -19.53
C PRO A 52 5.45 -19.34 -19.43
N ALA A 53 5.36 -20.14 -18.36
CA ALA A 53 6.14 -21.35 -18.14
C ALA A 53 5.33 -22.42 -17.39
N ALA A 54 5.64 -23.69 -17.62
CA ALA A 54 4.88 -24.82 -17.06
C ALA A 54 5.04 -24.99 -15.54
N ASP A 55 6.16 -24.53 -14.98
CA ASP A 55 6.52 -24.59 -13.58
C ASP A 55 6.17 -23.31 -12.80
N MET A 56 5.58 -22.31 -13.47
CA MET A 56 5.23 -21.04 -12.83
C MET A 56 4.15 -21.23 -11.75
N LEU A 57 4.41 -20.68 -10.57
CA LEU A 57 3.51 -20.72 -9.42
C LEU A 57 2.71 -19.42 -9.32
N SER A 58 1.48 -19.52 -8.79
CA SER A 58 0.71 -18.34 -8.38
C SER A 58 1.26 -17.76 -7.08
N GLU A 59 0.88 -16.53 -6.77
CA GLU A 59 1.24 -15.88 -5.50
C GLU A 59 0.74 -16.71 -4.31
N VAL A 60 -0.50 -17.19 -4.39
CA VAL A 60 -1.10 -18.04 -3.36
C VAL A 60 -0.30 -19.33 -3.17
N ALA A 61 0.12 -19.99 -4.26
CA ALA A 61 0.91 -21.22 -4.16
C ALA A 61 2.31 -20.97 -3.58
N ILE A 62 2.96 -19.88 -3.98
CA ILE A 62 4.26 -19.47 -3.42
C ILE A 62 4.13 -19.24 -1.91
N LEU A 63 3.13 -18.45 -1.49
CA LEU A 63 2.90 -18.14 -0.08
C LEU A 63 2.54 -19.39 0.72
N ALA A 64 1.65 -20.25 0.21
CA ALA A 64 1.28 -21.49 0.87
C ALA A 64 2.49 -22.42 1.08
N ARG A 65 3.35 -22.58 0.06
CA ARG A 65 4.55 -23.42 0.17
C ARG A 65 5.58 -22.84 1.14
N LEU A 66 5.80 -21.53 1.11
CA LEU A 66 6.67 -20.85 2.09
C LEU A 66 6.13 -21.02 3.51
N SER A 67 4.84 -20.83 3.71
CA SER A 67 4.20 -21.03 5.02
C SER A 67 4.29 -22.47 5.49
N ALA A 68 4.14 -23.46 4.60
CA ALA A 68 4.30 -24.87 4.94
C ALA A 68 5.73 -25.24 5.37
N LEU A 69 6.74 -24.51 4.87
CA LEU A 69 8.14 -24.68 5.28
C LEU A 69 8.46 -24.00 6.62
N LEU A 70 7.78 -22.89 6.92
CA LEU A 70 8.07 -22.04 8.07
C LEU A 70 7.19 -22.34 9.29
N PHE A 71 5.97 -22.82 9.09
CA PHE A 71 4.98 -23.02 10.14
C PHE A 71 4.46 -24.46 10.17
N PRO A 72 4.01 -24.95 11.34
CA PRO A 72 3.35 -26.24 11.44
C PRO A 72 2.12 -26.29 10.52
N THR A 73 1.97 -27.40 9.81
CA THR A 73 0.73 -27.69 9.07
C THR A 73 -0.27 -28.30 10.03
N ASP A 74 -1.45 -27.71 10.12
CA ASP A 74 -2.54 -28.23 10.95
C ASP A 74 -3.69 -28.73 10.07
N ALA A 75 -3.72 -30.03 9.81
CA ALA A 75 -4.76 -30.66 9.00
C ALA A 75 -6.14 -30.65 9.70
N SER A 76 -6.20 -30.39 11.01
CA SER A 76 -7.45 -30.27 11.77
C SER A 76 -8.12 -28.90 11.59
N ALA A 77 -7.37 -27.89 11.11
CA ALA A 77 -7.88 -26.57 10.76
C ALA A 77 -8.88 -26.56 9.58
N ARG A 78 -9.17 -27.72 8.98
CA ARG A 78 -10.25 -27.91 7.98
C ARG A 78 -11.66 -27.78 8.58
N SER A 79 -11.78 -27.96 9.89
CA SER A 79 -13.02 -27.94 10.65
C SER A 79 -13.21 -26.56 11.26
N PHE A 80 -13.91 -25.68 10.55
CA PHE A 80 -14.45 -24.47 11.16
C PHE A 80 -15.52 -24.88 12.17
N GLY A 81 -15.37 -24.44 13.43
CA GLY A 81 -16.41 -24.54 14.45
C GLY A 81 -17.61 -23.62 14.12
N GLN A 82 -18.43 -23.30 15.11
CA GLN A 82 -19.47 -22.26 14.95
C GLN A 82 -18.83 -20.95 14.46
N HIS A 83 -19.53 -20.21 13.59
CA HIS A 83 -19.10 -18.87 13.19
C HIS A 83 -18.84 -18.05 14.45
N PRO A 84 -17.63 -17.50 14.65
CA PRO A 84 -17.40 -16.57 15.72
C PRO A 84 -18.43 -15.45 15.64
N VAL A 85 -19.14 -15.22 16.76
CA VAL A 85 -20.04 -14.08 16.88
C VAL A 85 -19.15 -12.86 17.05
N HIS A 86 -18.96 -12.15 15.94
CA HIS A 86 -18.25 -10.89 15.89
C HIS A 86 -19.25 -9.78 16.22
N ASP A 87 -19.06 -9.09 17.34
CA ASP A 87 -19.91 -7.96 17.78
C ASP A 87 -19.59 -6.65 17.02
N GLY A 88 -18.72 -6.72 16.00
CA GLY A 88 -18.26 -5.58 15.22
C GLY A 88 -17.31 -4.67 15.99
N ASN A 89 -16.85 -5.08 17.18
CA ASN A 89 -16.18 -4.22 18.14
C ASN A 89 -14.75 -4.65 18.47
N HIS A 90 -14.10 -5.36 17.53
CA HIS A 90 -12.80 -6.00 17.80
C HIS A 90 -11.67 -5.03 18.09
N ASP A 91 -11.72 -3.81 17.57
CA ASP A 91 -10.68 -2.81 17.78
C ASP A 91 -10.84 -2.03 19.09
N ARG A 92 -11.99 -2.13 19.80
CA ARG A 92 -12.25 -1.36 21.04
C ARG A 92 -11.39 -1.74 22.25
N GLY A 93 -10.50 -2.72 22.11
CA GLY A 93 -9.61 -3.16 23.19
C GLY A 93 -8.22 -3.60 22.74
N TYR A 94 -7.91 -3.53 21.43
CA TYR A 94 -6.52 -3.68 21.03
C TYR A 94 -5.78 -2.40 21.43
N PRO A 95 -4.66 -2.49 22.15
CA PRO A 95 -3.83 -1.31 22.36
C PRO A 95 -3.42 -0.78 20.99
N GLU A 96 -3.67 0.50 20.74
CA GLU A 96 -3.07 1.18 19.60
C GLU A 96 -1.56 1.05 19.75
N HIS A 97 -0.93 0.30 18.86
CA HIS A 97 0.52 0.15 18.85
C HIS A 97 1.11 1.40 18.24
N SER A 98 1.90 2.14 19.02
CA SER A 98 2.68 3.25 18.51
C SER A 98 3.74 2.75 17.52
N PRO A 99 4.26 3.62 16.63
CA PRO A 99 5.42 3.29 15.80
C PRO A 99 6.67 2.86 16.58
N GLN A 100 6.74 3.14 17.89
CA GLN A 100 7.78 2.64 18.79
C GLN A 100 7.49 1.19 19.24
N ASP A 101 6.24 0.85 19.56
CA ASP A 101 5.82 -0.51 19.93
C ASP A 101 6.05 -1.53 18.80
N GLU A 102 5.99 -1.09 17.55
CA GLU A 102 6.35 -1.92 16.39
C GLU A 102 7.86 -2.09 16.18
N ARG A 103 8.68 -1.17 16.70
CA ARG A 103 10.15 -1.18 16.55
C ARG A 103 10.86 -1.95 17.64
N GLU A 104 10.28 -1.98 18.83
CA GLU A 104 10.86 -2.76 19.93
C GLU A 104 10.72 -4.25 19.63
N PRO A 105 11.82 -5.03 19.65
CA PRO A 105 11.70 -6.48 19.59
C PRO A 105 10.89 -6.90 20.81
N LYS A 106 9.73 -7.55 20.59
CA LYS A 106 8.90 -8.09 21.68
C LYS A 106 9.78 -8.95 22.60
N ALA A 107 10.21 -8.37 23.70
CA ALA A 107 11.13 -9.00 24.63
C ALA A 107 10.32 -9.95 25.52
N GLY A 108 10.48 -11.26 25.28
CA GLY A 108 9.89 -12.29 26.11
C GLY A 108 9.48 -13.51 25.30
N SER A 109 9.92 -14.68 25.75
CA SER A 109 9.24 -15.93 25.39
C SER A 109 7.76 -15.81 25.81
N PRO A 110 6.80 -16.24 24.99
CA PRO A 110 5.39 -16.24 25.36
C PRO A 110 5.21 -16.86 26.76
N ALA A 111 4.37 -16.26 27.60
CA ALA A 111 4.09 -16.79 28.93
C ALA A 111 3.67 -18.28 28.82
N PRO A 112 4.12 -19.18 29.71
CA PRO A 112 3.77 -20.59 29.63
C PRO A 112 2.24 -20.76 29.60
N GLY A 113 1.71 -21.38 28.54
CA GLY A 113 0.27 -21.52 28.28
C GLY A 113 -0.31 -20.57 27.23
N THR A 114 0.46 -19.57 26.75
CA THR A 114 0.07 -18.82 25.54
C THR A 114 0.31 -19.67 24.31
N ALA A 115 -0.74 -19.90 23.52
CA ALA A 115 -0.62 -20.58 22.24
C ALA A 115 0.41 -19.84 21.37
N ALA A 116 1.26 -20.59 20.69
CA ALA A 116 2.26 -19.99 19.81
C ALA A 116 1.58 -19.06 18.79
N ASN A 117 1.97 -17.78 18.77
CA ASN A 117 1.39 -16.74 17.91
C ASN A 117 1.90 -16.82 16.46
N HIS A 118 1.91 -18.03 15.91
CA HIS A 118 2.18 -18.26 14.49
C HIS A 118 0.93 -18.84 13.83
N PRO A 119 0.68 -18.53 12.56
CA PRO A 119 -0.52 -19.01 11.88
C PRO A 119 -0.50 -20.54 11.77
N ARG A 120 -1.67 -21.15 11.99
CA ARG A 120 -1.91 -22.60 11.83
C ARG A 120 -2.97 -22.81 10.78
N ALA A 121 -2.61 -23.48 9.69
CA ALA A 121 -3.52 -23.81 8.61
C ALA A 121 -3.07 -25.07 7.88
N ASP A 122 -3.97 -25.68 7.12
CA ASP A 122 -3.61 -26.67 6.10
C ASP A 122 -3.13 -25.94 4.84
N TRP A 123 -1.89 -25.46 4.86
CA TRP A 123 -1.29 -24.70 3.77
C TRP A 123 -1.37 -25.42 2.42
N GLY A 124 -1.17 -26.75 2.43
CA GLY A 124 -1.29 -27.56 1.22
C GLY A 124 -2.72 -27.61 0.67
N ALA A 125 -3.75 -27.60 1.52
CA ALA A 125 -5.13 -27.46 1.07
C ALA A 125 -5.40 -26.08 0.47
N LEU A 126 -4.88 -25.01 1.09
CA LEU A 126 -5.01 -23.64 0.55
C LEU A 126 -4.33 -23.48 -0.82
N GLU A 127 -3.20 -24.15 -1.05
CA GLU A 127 -2.56 -24.18 -2.39
C GLU A 127 -3.43 -24.91 -3.43
N ARG A 128 -4.06 -26.03 -3.05
CA ARG A 128 -4.81 -26.88 -3.99
C ARG A 128 -6.21 -26.37 -4.31
N ASP A 129 -6.84 -25.62 -3.41
CA ASP A 129 -8.21 -25.17 -3.56
C ASP A 129 -8.45 -23.80 -2.89
N TYR A 130 -8.54 -22.75 -3.70
CA TYR A 130 -8.73 -21.39 -3.20
C TYR A 130 -10.13 -21.15 -2.64
N SER A 131 -11.08 -22.06 -2.85
CA SER A 131 -12.36 -21.97 -2.14
C SER A 131 -12.19 -22.12 -0.63
N GLN A 132 -11.15 -22.84 -0.17
CA GLN A 132 -10.83 -22.95 1.25
C GLN A 132 -10.40 -21.59 1.84
N ILE A 133 -9.61 -20.80 1.09
CA ILE A 133 -9.22 -19.44 1.50
C ILE A 133 -10.47 -18.57 1.66
N ARG A 134 -11.40 -18.64 0.71
CA ARG A 134 -12.67 -17.92 0.79
C ARG A 134 -13.53 -18.39 1.95
N ARG A 135 -13.49 -19.67 2.30
CA ARG A 135 -14.14 -20.21 3.50
C ARG A 135 -13.53 -19.67 4.78
N HIS A 136 -12.19 -19.51 4.85
CA HIS A 136 -11.55 -18.81 5.97
C HIS A 136 -12.02 -17.35 6.07
N ILE A 137 -12.16 -16.64 4.94
CA ILE A 137 -12.68 -15.27 4.92
C ILE A 137 -14.13 -15.23 5.40
N GLU A 138 -15.00 -16.09 4.86
CA GLU A 138 -16.41 -16.24 5.27
C GLU A 138 -16.55 -16.53 6.77
N HIS A 139 -15.61 -17.26 7.36
CA HIS A 139 -15.67 -17.58 8.78
C HIS A 139 -15.33 -16.38 9.68
N VAL A 140 -14.52 -15.43 9.21
CA VAL A 140 -13.95 -14.34 10.02
C VAL A 140 -14.60 -12.98 9.71
N VAL A 141 -15.11 -12.79 8.50
CA VAL A 141 -15.62 -11.49 8.04
C VAL A 141 -17.14 -11.52 7.97
N PRO A 142 -17.86 -10.80 8.86
CA PRO A 142 -19.32 -10.70 8.77
C PRO A 142 -19.79 -10.19 7.40
N GLY A 143 -20.90 -10.73 6.90
CA GLY A 143 -21.46 -10.35 5.60
C GLY A 143 -20.90 -11.13 4.40
N PHE A 144 -19.89 -11.98 4.62
CA PHE A 144 -19.31 -12.88 3.62
C PHE A 144 -19.94 -14.29 3.64
N GLU A 145 -21.11 -14.48 4.22
CA GLU A 145 -21.80 -15.77 4.23
C GLU A 145 -21.99 -16.27 2.79
N GLU A 146 -21.76 -17.57 2.58
CA GLU A 146 -21.76 -18.22 1.27
C GLU A 146 -20.81 -17.55 0.25
N TYR A 147 -19.63 -17.10 0.70
CA TYR A 147 -18.74 -16.24 -0.10
C TYR A 147 -18.45 -16.84 -1.47
N ASP A 148 -17.98 -18.09 -1.51
CA ASP A 148 -17.60 -18.75 -2.75
C ASP A 148 -18.75 -18.85 -3.75
N ARG A 149 -19.97 -19.08 -3.24
CA ARG A 149 -21.20 -19.17 -4.04
C ARG A 149 -21.62 -17.80 -4.57
N ARG A 150 -21.49 -16.75 -3.76
CA ARG A 150 -21.93 -15.38 -4.11
C ARG A 150 -21.02 -14.69 -5.14
N ILE A 151 -19.77 -15.15 -5.29
CA ILE A 151 -18.86 -14.67 -6.34
C ILE A 151 -18.67 -15.64 -7.51
N ALA A 152 -19.44 -16.73 -7.55
CA ALA A 152 -19.41 -17.66 -8.67
C ALA A 152 -19.73 -16.95 -9.99
N ARG A 153 -19.36 -17.57 -11.13
CA ARG A 153 -19.46 -16.95 -12.45
C ARG A 153 -20.81 -16.25 -12.69
N GLY A 154 -20.75 -14.96 -13.02
CA GLY A 154 -21.93 -14.14 -13.30
C GLY A 154 -22.62 -13.56 -12.07
N ARG A 155 -22.05 -13.74 -10.87
CA ARG A 155 -22.54 -13.18 -9.61
C ARG A 155 -21.54 -12.19 -9.02
N THR A 156 -22.08 -11.27 -8.24
CA THR A 156 -21.34 -10.22 -7.55
C THR A 156 -21.84 -10.18 -6.11
N LEU A 157 -20.89 -10.20 -5.18
CA LEU A 157 -21.11 -9.90 -3.78
C LEU A 157 -20.94 -8.39 -3.59
N THR A 158 -22.02 -7.68 -3.27
CA THR A 158 -21.92 -6.27 -2.86
C THR A 158 -21.59 -6.21 -1.38
N LEU A 159 -20.53 -5.50 -1.02
CA LEU A 159 -20.17 -5.25 0.37
C LEU A 159 -21.26 -4.39 1.05
N PRO A 160 -21.59 -4.69 2.32
CA PRO A 160 -22.58 -3.91 3.06
C PRO A 160 -22.08 -2.48 3.25
N ASN A 161 -22.98 -1.51 3.10
CA ASN A 161 -22.72 -0.11 3.35
C ASN A 161 -23.87 0.45 4.19
N GLY A 162 -23.75 0.34 5.52
CA GLY A 162 -24.80 0.78 6.47
C GLY A 162 -25.34 2.18 6.19
N PRO A 163 -24.50 3.21 6.04
CA PRO A 163 -24.98 4.56 5.75
C PRO A 163 -25.81 4.66 4.47
N ARG A 164 -25.48 3.89 3.41
CA ARG A 164 -26.23 3.87 2.15
C ARG A 164 -27.48 3.00 2.24
N ASP A 165 -27.36 1.82 2.84
CA ASP A 165 -28.33 0.74 2.72
C ASP A 165 -29.51 0.93 3.68
N ASP A 166 -29.27 1.40 4.91
CA ASP A 166 -30.29 1.53 5.95
C ASP A 166 -30.07 2.71 6.92
N LEU A 167 -29.18 3.65 6.58
CA LEU A 167 -28.80 4.79 7.41
C LEU A 167 -28.24 4.38 8.80
N SER A 168 -27.64 3.19 8.89
CA SER A 168 -26.97 2.75 10.10
C SER A 168 -25.53 3.25 10.19
N PHE A 169 -25.08 3.53 11.42
CA PHE A 169 -23.72 3.96 11.71
C PHE A 169 -23.14 3.09 12.82
N ALA A 170 -22.01 2.45 12.55
CA ALA A 170 -21.27 1.65 13.53
C ALA A 170 -20.50 2.53 14.53
N THR A 171 -21.21 3.45 15.20
CA THR A 171 -20.69 4.35 16.23
C THR A 171 -21.41 4.08 17.54
N GLU A 172 -20.84 4.51 18.68
CA GLU A 172 -21.48 4.33 20.00
C GLU A 172 -22.87 4.99 20.10
N THR A 173 -23.09 6.06 19.34
CA THR A 173 -24.36 6.81 19.34
C THR A 173 -25.36 6.30 18.30
N GLY A 174 -24.94 5.37 17.42
CA GLY A 174 -25.72 4.91 16.26
C GLY A 174 -25.92 5.99 15.19
N LYS A 175 -25.16 7.11 15.24
CA LYS A 175 -25.25 8.24 14.33
C LYS A 175 -23.88 8.62 13.75
N ALA A 176 -23.87 9.37 12.66
CA ALA A 176 -22.65 10.03 12.18
C ALA A 176 -22.07 10.94 13.27
N VAL A 177 -20.77 10.85 13.52
CA VAL A 177 -20.06 11.66 14.51
C VAL A 177 -19.33 12.77 13.79
N PHE A 178 -19.69 14.02 14.07
CA PHE A 178 -18.97 15.19 13.58
C PHE A 178 -17.86 15.56 14.56
N THR A 179 -16.66 15.77 14.04
CA THR A 179 -15.49 16.22 14.81
C THR A 179 -15.01 17.57 14.32
N VAL A 180 -14.55 18.41 15.24
CA VAL A 180 -13.86 19.67 14.92
C VAL A 180 -12.42 19.51 15.36
N ASN A 181 -11.48 19.68 14.44
CA ASN A 181 -10.05 19.58 14.70
C ASN A 181 -9.40 20.94 14.49
N ALA A 182 -8.34 21.24 15.24
CA ALA A 182 -7.48 22.38 14.95
C ALA A 182 -6.80 22.17 13.59
N LEU A 183 -6.64 23.25 12.82
CA LEU A 183 -5.96 23.18 11.53
C LEU A 183 -4.45 23.13 11.76
N GLU A 184 -3.84 22.01 11.39
CA GLU A 184 -2.39 21.86 11.29
C GLU A 184 -1.96 21.87 9.83
N TYR A 185 -0.86 22.56 9.54
CA TYR A 185 -0.32 22.68 8.19
C TYR A 185 1.21 22.74 8.23
N PRO A 186 1.89 22.24 7.18
CA PRO A 186 3.34 22.26 7.13
C PRO A 186 3.86 23.69 7.01
N VAL A 187 4.87 24.01 7.81
CA VAL A 187 5.66 25.24 7.67
C VAL A 187 6.78 24.95 6.69
N ILE A 188 6.88 25.77 5.64
CA ILE A 188 7.92 25.63 4.62
C ILE A 188 9.08 26.56 5.01
N PRO A 189 10.27 26.04 5.36
CA PRO A 189 11.40 26.88 5.70
C PRO A 189 11.89 27.71 4.51
N ASP A 190 12.53 28.85 4.80
CA ASP A 190 13.14 29.70 3.78
C ASP A 190 14.14 28.90 2.92
N GLY A 191 14.07 29.10 1.61
CA GLY A 191 14.91 28.39 0.66
C GLY A 191 14.56 26.91 0.47
N ARG A 192 13.37 26.46 0.92
CA ARG A 192 12.84 25.11 0.73
C ARG A 192 11.53 25.11 -0.06
N LEU A 193 11.18 23.92 -0.55
CA LEU A 193 9.96 23.66 -1.29
C LEU A 193 9.19 22.53 -0.60
N LEU A 194 7.86 22.63 -0.59
CA LEU A 194 6.97 21.54 -0.22
C LEU A 194 6.69 20.66 -1.44
N LEU A 195 7.28 19.47 -1.47
CA LEU A 195 7.12 18.51 -2.55
C LEU A 195 5.87 17.66 -2.35
N GLN A 196 4.98 17.72 -3.35
CA GLN A 196 3.93 16.73 -3.55
C GLN A 196 4.33 15.74 -4.65
N THR A 197 4.17 14.44 -4.39
CA THR A 197 4.40 13.42 -5.41
C THR A 197 3.11 13.11 -6.15
N LEU A 198 3.15 12.84 -7.46
CA LEU A 198 1.96 12.57 -8.27
C LEU A 198 2.20 11.47 -9.30
N ARG A 199 1.13 10.94 -9.88
CA ARG A 199 1.20 9.98 -11.00
C ARG A 199 1.09 10.76 -12.31
N SER A 200 1.82 10.33 -13.33
CA SER A 200 1.62 10.82 -14.69
C SER A 200 0.32 10.25 -15.27
N HIS A 201 -0.12 10.80 -16.42
CA HIS A 201 -1.32 10.32 -17.09
C HIS A 201 -1.24 8.83 -17.51
N ASP A 202 -0.13 8.42 -18.13
CA ASP A 202 0.12 7.05 -18.62
C ASP A 202 0.83 6.20 -17.56
N GLN A 203 0.22 6.10 -16.39
CA GLN A 203 0.78 5.36 -15.28
C GLN A 203 -0.32 4.76 -14.40
N TYR A 204 -0.09 3.52 -13.97
CA TYR A 204 -0.86 2.91 -12.91
C TYR A 204 0.07 2.40 -11.81
N ASN A 205 -0.01 3.01 -10.63
CA ASN A 205 0.93 2.76 -9.53
C ASN A 205 2.39 2.81 -10.03
N THR A 206 3.24 1.83 -9.72
CA THR A 206 4.65 1.83 -10.16
C THR A 206 4.82 1.48 -11.64
N THR A 207 3.76 1.04 -12.32
CA THR A 207 3.84 0.63 -13.72
C THR A 207 3.68 1.84 -14.63
N ILE A 208 4.72 2.08 -15.43
CA ILE A 208 4.81 3.20 -16.36
C ILE A 208 4.48 2.69 -17.75
N TYR A 209 3.42 3.21 -18.37
CA TYR A 209 3.01 2.83 -19.73
C TYR A 209 3.57 3.78 -20.79
N GLY A 210 3.80 5.04 -20.42
CA GLY A 210 4.31 6.08 -21.30
C GLY A 210 5.31 7.00 -20.59
N ARG A 211 6.19 7.63 -21.37
CA ARG A 211 7.18 8.61 -20.86
C ARG A 211 6.70 10.06 -20.92
N ASP A 212 5.51 10.27 -21.46
CA ASP A 212 4.92 11.59 -21.65
C ASP A 212 3.78 11.80 -20.63
N ASP A 213 3.57 13.05 -20.25
CA ASP A 213 2.39 13.51 -19.51
C ASP A 213 1.69 14.60 -20.29
N ARG A 214 0.70 14.19 -21.10
CA ARG A 214 -0.09 15.09 -21.93
C ARG A 214 -0.78 16.19 -21.13
N TYR A 215 -1.20 15.90 -19.89
CA TYR A 215 -1.92 16.87 -19.07
C TYR A 215 -1.02 17.97 -18.51
N ARG A 216 0.30 17.73 -18.46
CA ARG A 216 1.28 18.67 -17.91
C ARG A 216 2.31 19.14 -18.94
N GLY A 217 2.17 18.73 -20.19
CA GLY A 217 3.09 19.08 -21.28
C GLY A 217 4.50 18.50 -21.10
N ILE A 218 4.65 17.40 -20.36
CA ILE A 218 5.95 16.77 -20.14
C ILE A 218 6.20 15.71 -21.20
N HIS A 219 7.37 15.79 -21.84
CA HIS A 219 7.76 14.88 -22.92
C HIS A 219 9.17 14.31 -22.71
N GLY A 220 9.36 13.07 -23.17
CA GLY A 220 10.68 12.45 -23.29
C GLY A 220 11.34 12.06 -21.96
N GLY A 221 10.62 12.12 -20.84
CA GLY A 221 11.18 11.79 -19.54
C GLY A 221 10.31 12.26 -18.38
N ARG A 222 10.45 11.57 -17.24
CA ARG A 222 9.63 11.78 -16.03
C ARG A 222 10.42 12.23 -14.82
N ARG A 223 11.75 12.28 -14.89
CA ARG A 223 12.57 12.91 -13.84
C ARG A 223 12.52 14.43 -14.01
N VAL A 224 11.38 15.00 -13.61
CA VAL A 224 11.14 16.43 -13.63
C VAL A 224 10.64 16.89 -12.27
N VAL A 225 10.99 18.11 -11.91
CA VAL A 225 10.43 18.82 -10.77
C VAL A 225 9.74 20.08 -11.28
N LEU A 226 8.43 20.16 -11.07
CA LEU A 226 7.58 21.28 -11.45
C LEU A 226 7.65 22.32 -10.33
N VAL A 227 8.16 23.52 -10.63
CA VAL A 227 8.38 24.59 -9.63
C VAL A 227 7.90 25.92 -10.20
N ASN A 228 7.43 26.81 -9.34
CA ASN A 228 7.06 28.17 -9.74
C ASN A 228 8.29 28.91 -10.31
N ALA A 229 8.11 29.67 -11.40
CA ALA A 229 9.19 30.40 -12.07
C ALA A 229 9.90 31.41 -11.16
N GLU A 230 9.17 32.07 -10.26
CA GLU A 230 9.74 33.03 -9.31
C GLU A 230 10.61 32.34 -8.26
N ASP A 231 10.20 31.16 -7.78
CA ASP A 231 11.00 30.40 -6.82
C ASP A 231 12.25 29.82 -7.49
N ILE A 232 12.15 29.37 -8.74
CA ILE A 232 13.33 28.93 -9.53
C ILE A 232 14.38 30.04 -9.54
N ALA A 233 13.98 31.25 -9.91
CA ALA A 233 14.87 32.41 -9.94
C ALA A 233 15.39 32.80 -8.55
N GLN A 234 14.51 32.85 -7.54
CA GLN A 234 14.88 33.22 -6.16
C GLN A 234 15.85 32.23 -5.53
N LEU A 235 15.73 30.93 -5.84
CA LEU A 235 16.61 29.88 -5.37
C LEU A 235 17.93 29.81 -6.16
N GLY A 236 18.11 30.64 -7.19
CA GLY A 236 19.35 30.70 -7.97
C GLY A 236 19.48 29.62 -9.06
N PHE A 237 18.37 29.01 -9.48
CA PHE A 237 18.35 28.00 -10.53
C PHE A 237 17.81 28.56 -11.85
N ALA A 238 18.04 27.81 -12.94
CA ALA A 238 17.46 28.09 -14.25
C ALA A 238 16.43 27.02 -14.65
N GLU A 239 15.45 27.41 -15.48
CA GLU A 239 14.56 26.45 -16.11
C GLU A 239 15.35 25.44 -16.97
N ASN A 240 14.90 24.19 -17.01
CA ASN A 240 15.56 23.05 -17.65
C ASN A 240 16.90 22.63 -17.04
N GLN A 241 17.39 23.30 -16.01
CA GLN A 241 18.57 22.85 -15.28
C GLN A 241 18.31 21.48 -14.63
N ILE A 242 19.32 20.61 -14.65
CA ILE A 242 19.30 19.33 -13.95
C ILE A 242 19.82 19.55 -12.53
N VAL A 243 19.04 19.08 -11.54
CA VAL A 243 19.33 19.21 -10.11
C VAL A 243 19.07 17.89 -9.40
N ASP A 244 19.63 17.77 -8.20
CA ASP A 244 19.21 16.74 -7.26
C ASP A 244 18.14 17.32 -6.32
N LEU A 245 17.21 16.47 -5.91
CA LEU A 245 16.25 16.77 -4.86
C LEU A 245 16.76 16.16 -3.56
N VAL A 246 16.88 16.98 -2.51
CA VAL A 246 17.26 16.50 -1.17
C VAL A 246 16.11 16.78 -0.22
N SER A 247 15.50 15.72 0.33
CA SER A 247 14.49 15.87 1.37
C SER A 247 15.14 16.06 2.72
N GLU A 248 14.57 16.94 3.53
CA GLU A 248 15.02 17.23 4.90
C GLU A 248 13.90 16.87 5.88
N TRP A 249 14.16 15.95 6.80
CA TRP A 249 13.20 15.59 7.84
C TRP A 249 13.85 15.58 9.21
N ARG A 250 13.28 16.34 10.15
CA ARG A 250 13.72 16.33 11.54
C ARG A 250 13.07 15.16 12.27
N ARG A 251 13.91 14.22 12.71
CA ARG A 251 13.49 13.08 13.53
C ARG A 251 12.97 13.54 14.90
N PRO A 252 12.19 12.70 15.62
CA PRO A 252 11.77 12.99 16.98
C PRO A 252 12.92 13.27 17.97
N ASP A 253 14.09 12.68 17.75
CA ASP A 253 15.30 12.92 18.56
C ASP A 253 16.03 14.24 18.21
N GLY A 254 15.48 15.01 17.29
CA GLY A 254 16.03 16.29 16.83
C GLY A 254 17.06 16.19 15.71
N THR A 255 17.52 14.98 15.35
CA THR A 255 18.48 14.80 14.25
C THR A 255 17.84 15.10 12.89
N LEU A 256 18.64 15.59 11.94
CA LEU A 256 18.20 15.84 10.58
C LEU A 256 18.52 14.61 9.71
N GLU A 257 17.49 13.99 9.15
CA GLU A 257 17.62 12.99 8.10
C GLU A 257 17.55 13.67 6.73
N GLU A 258 18.56 13.42 5.90
CA GLU A 258 18.55 13.79 4.49
C GLU A 258 18.41 12.54 3.60
N ARG A 259 17.63 12.65 2.52
CA ARG A 259 17.52 11.62 1.47
C ARG A 259 17.58 12.31 0.11
N ARG A 260 18.22 11.65 -0.87
CA ARG A 260 18.48 12.23 -2.19
C ARG A 260 17.77 11.46 -3.30
N ALA A 261 17.20 12.20 -4.25
CA ALA A 261 16.76 11.70 -5.54
C ALA A 261 17.44 12.53 -6.64
N GLU A 262 18.20 11.86 -7.50
CA GLU A 262 19.13 12.54 -8.40
C GLU A 262 18.52 12.88 -9.77
N GLU A 263 19.14 13.79 -10.50
CA GLU A 263 18.91 14.00 -11.95
C GLU A 263 17.47 14.40 -12.34
N PHE A 264 16.91 15.40 -11.65
CA PHE A 264 15.62 15.99 -11.99
C PHE A 264 15.77 17.26 -12.81
N ARG A 265 15.08 17.33 -13.95
CA ARG A 265 14.98 18.55 -14.74
C ARG A 265 13.96 19.51 -14.12
N ILE A 266 14.37 20.73 -13.83
CA ILE A 266 13.46 21.80 -13.39
C ILE A 266 12.56 22.21 -14.56
N ILE A 267 11.26 22.25 -14.31
CA ILE A 267 10.26 22.75 -15.26
C ILE A 267 9.49 23.87 -14.58
N ALA A 268 9.47 25.05 -15.20
CA ALA A 268 8.63 26.13 -14.72
C ALA A 268 7.16 25.73 -14.88
N TYR A 269 6.40 25.81 -13.80
CA TYR A 269 5.00 25.40 -13.78
C TYR A 269 4.18 26.35 -12.93
N SER A 270 2.91 26.54 -13.31
CA SER A 270 1.97 27.40 -12.58
C SER A 270 1.47 26.72 -11.29
N THR A 271 2.36 26.54 -10.33
CA THR A 271 2.10 26.05 -8.97
C THR A 271 2.19 27.21 -7.97
N PRO A 272 1.51 27.16 -6.82
CA PRO A 272 1.74 28.11 -5.74
C PRO A 272 3.22 28.20 -5.37
N ARG A 273 3.66 29.38 -4.92
CA ARG A 273 5.05 29.58 -4.48
C ARG A 273 5.40 28.66 -3.31
N ALA A 274 6.69 28.38 -3.15
CA ALA A 274 7.28 27.45 -2.21
C ALA A 274 6.79 26.00 -2.34
N ASN A 275 6.11 25.64 -3.44
CA ASN A 275 5.66 24.27 -3.69
C ASN A 275 6.39 23.67 -4.90
N ALA A 276 6.59 22.35 -4.84
CA ALA A 276 7.13 21.56 -5.93
C ALA A 276 6.24 20.35 -6.20
N ALA A 277 6.25 19.86 -7.45
CA ALA A 277 5.62 18.58 -7.77
C ALA A 277 6.53 17.70 -8.62
N ALA A 278 6.56 16.40 -8.36
CA ALA A 278 7.35 15.45 -9.13
C ALA A 278 6.64 14.10 -9.25
N TYR A 279 7.05 13.30 -10.22
CA TYR A 279 6.44 12.01 -10.47
C TYR A 279 6.91 10.94 -9.48
N TYR A 280 5.93 10.18 -8.98
CA TYR A 280 6.10 8.89 -8.38
C TYR A 280 6.32 7.84 -9.49
N PRO A 281 7.14 6.78 -9.31
CA PRO A 281 7.90 6.41 -8.12
C PRO A 281 9.29 7.02 -8.00
N GLU A 282 9.70 7.88 -8.94
CA GLU A 282 11.05 8.44 -9.02
C GLU A 282 11.47 9.17 -7.73
N THR A 283 10.51 9.71 -6.97
CA THR A 283 10.75 10.41 -5.69
C THR A 283 10.46 9.60 -4.42
N ASN A 284 10.19 8.29 -4.51
CA ASN A 284 9.89 7.48 -3.31
C ASN A 284 11.01 7.54 -2.26
N VAL A 285 12.26 7.58 -2.73
CA VAL A 285 13.45 7.63 -1.87
C VAL A 285 13.45 8.85 -0.96
N LEU A 286 12.76 9.94 -1.33
CA LEU A 286 12.67 11.18 -0.56
C LEU A 286 11.70 11.09 0.63
N VAL A 287 10.85 10.05 0.71
CA VAL A 287 9.86 9.94 1.79
C VAL A 287 10.54 9.32 3.02
N PRO A 288 10.62 10.03 4.16
CA PRO A 288 11.14 9.44 5.40
C PRO A 288 10.22 8.31 5.88
N LEU A 289 10.80 7.19 6.30
CA LEU A 289 10.02 6.00 6.73
C LEU A 289 9.16 6.26 7.96
N ASP A 290 9.60 7.22 8.76
CA ASP A 290 9.05 7.54 10.06
C ASP A 290 8.14 8.78 9.99
N SER A 291 7.99 9.38 8.81
CA SER A 291 7.07 10.48 8.58
C SER A 291 5.72 9.92 8.14
N THR A 292 4.84 9.72 9.11
CA THR A 292 3.51 9.14 8.94
C THR A 292 2.46 9.93 9.70
N ALA A 293 1.20 9.85 9.27
CA ALA A 293 0.08 10.35 10.08
C ALA A 293 -0.01 9.57 11.40
N ASP A 294 -0.23 10.28 12.50
CA ASP A 294 -0.09 9.76 13.88
C ASP A 294 -0.88 8.47 14.15
N VAL A 295 -2.12 8.42 13.67
CA VAL A 295 -3.03 7.30 13.94
C VAL A 295 -2.97 6.23 12.85
N SER A 296 -3.01 6.62 11.58
CA SER A 296 -3.14 5.65 10.47
C SER A 296 -1.82 5.04 10.02
N GLY A 297 -0.68 5.59 10.44
CA GLY A 297 0.63 5.19 9.92
C GLY A 297 0.83 5.47 8.42
N THR A 298 -0.07 6.26 7.80
CA THR A 298 0.00 6.57 6.37
C THR A 298 1.19 7.49 6.09
N PRO A 299 2.11 7.15 5.17
CA PRO A 299 3.25 7.99 4.83
C PRO A 299 2.86 9.36 4.26
N THR A 300 3.61 10.40 4.63
CA THR A 300 3.41 11.81 4.25
C THR A 300 3.88 12.14 2.81
N SER A 301 3.63 11.25 1.84
CA SER A 301 4.16 11.36 0.45
C SER A 301 3.68 12.59 -0.35
N LYS A 302 2.81 13.41 0.21
CA LYS A 302 2.28 14.65 -0.39
C LYS A 302 2.85 15.92 0.24
N SER A 303 3.67 15.77 1.27
CA SER A 303 4.17 16.88 2.10
C SER A 303 5.60 16.57 2.53
N VAL A 304 6.53 16.55 1.57
CA VAL A 304 7.95 16.32 1.81
C VAL A 304 8.71 17.64 1.65
N ILE A 305 9.38 18.11 2.69
CA ILE A 305 10.23 19.30 2.58
C ILE A 305 11.49 18.93 1.80
N VAL A 306 11.78 19.67 0.74
CA VAL A 306 12.96 19.46 -0.10
C VAL A 306 13.71 20.76 -0.38
N ARG A 307 15.00 20.62 -0.67
CA ARG A 307 15.80 21.62 -1.36
C ARG A 307 16.25 21.09 -2.71
N LEU A 308 16.47 22.01 -3.63
CA LEU A 308 17.18 21.75 -4.87
C LEU A 308 18.69 21.88 -4.60
N GLU A 309 19.48 20.99 -5.17
CA GLU A 309 20.94 21.03 -5.10
C GLU A 309 21.54 21.00 -6.50
N HIS A 310 22.55 21.84 -6.74
CA HIS A 310 23.33 21.75 -7.97
C HIS A 310 24.00 20.37 -8.04
N ARG A 311 23.98 19.75 -9.22
CA ARG A 311 24.85 18.60 -9.48
C ARG A 311 26.23 19.11 -9.82
N ASP A 312 27.24 18.59 -9.13
CA ASP A 312 28.61 18.70 -9.57
C ASP A 312 28.77 17.93 -10.89
N ALA A 313 29.44 18.52 -11.87
CA ALA A 313 29.78 17.83 -13.10
C ALA A 313 30.75 16.69 -12.76
N SER A 314 30.27 15.45 -12.83
CA SER A 314 31.09 14.24 -12.76
C SER A 314 31.43 13.75 -14.16
#